data_AF-A0A1B8P043-F1
#
_entry.id   AF-A0A1B8P043-F1
#
_cell.length_a   1.000
_cell.length_b   1.000
_cell.length_c   1.000
_cell.angle_alpha   90.00
_cell.angle_beta   90.00
_cell.angle_gamma   90.00
#
_symmetry.space_group_name_H-M   'P 1'
#
loop_
_entity.id
_entity.type
_entity.pdbx_description
1 polymer ?
#
loop_
_entity_poly.entity_id
_entity_poly.type
_entity_poly.pdbx_seq_one_letter_code
_entity_poly.pdbx_strand_id
1 'polypeptide(L)'
;MMTTPQKRALRKVCREGGTLTLTTDTVPLTVEVTLRKRANYPDRADAKISESPKRFLKFNDWPLRELYAELNERLDEELAQPGGAA
;
A
#
# COMPACT_ATOMS: atom_id res chain seq x y z
N MET A 1 -13.33 -0.77 5.08
CA MET A 1 -13.14 -1.78 4.01
C MET A 1 -12.95 -1.10 2.67
N MET A 2 -12.02 -1.57 1.84
CA MET A 2 -11.75 -1.01 0.50
C MET A 2 -12.84 -1.33 -0.52
N THR A 3 -13.18 -0.34 -1.34
CA THR A 3 -14.10 -0.49 -2.48
C THR A 3 -13.42 -1.20 -3.68
N THR A 4 -14.23 -1.79 -4.57
CA THR A 4 -13.72 -2.46 -5.79
C THR A 4 -12.83 -1.55 -6.67
N PRO A 5 -13.16 -0.26 -6.90
CA PRO A 5 -12.28 0.66 -7.61
C PRO A 5 -10.93 0.88 -6.90
N GLN A 6 -10.92 1.01 -5.57
CA GLN A 6 -9.69 1.17 -4.80
C GLN A 6 -8.81 -0.08 -4.87
N LYS A 7 -9.40 -1.29 -4.80
CA LYS A 7 -8.66 -2.55 -4.98
C LYS A 7 -8.02 -2.66 -6.36
N ARG A 8 -8.70 -2.21 -7.41
CA ARG A 8 -8.13 -2.14 -8.77
C ARG A 8 -6.98 -1.14 -8.87
N ALA A 9 -7.14 0.04 -8.29
CA ALA A 9 -6.09 1.05 -8.25
C ALA A 9 -4.85 0.56 -7.49
N LEU A 10 -5.04 -0.14 -6.36
CA LEU A 10 -3.95 -0.76 -5.59
C LEU A 10 -3.20 -1.81 -6.41
N ARG A 11 -3.92 -2.72 -7.09
CA ARG A 11 -3.29 -3.71 -8.00
C ARG A 11 -2.45 -3.04 -9.07
N LYS A 12 -2.94 -1.94 -9.64
CA LYS A 12 -2.22 -1.18 -10.66
C LYS A 12 -0.91 -0.62 -10.11
N VAL A 13 -0.95 0.06 -8.97
CA VAL A 13 0.24 0.64 -8.33
C VAL A 13 1.22 -0.43 -7.86
N CYS A 14 0.75 -1.58 -7.37
CA CYS A 14 1.63 -2.70 -7.03
C CYS A 14 2.39 -3.23 -8.26
N ARG A 15 1.79 -3.18 -9.45
CA ARG A 15 2.37 -3.71 -10.69
C ARG A 15 3.28 -2.70 -11.40
N GLU A 16 2.90 -1.43 -11.41
CA GLU A 16 3.56 -0.38 -12.19
C GLU A 16 4.50 0.49 -11.33
N GLY A 17 4.36 0.43 -10.01
CA GLY A 17 4.91 1.43 -9.11
C GLY A 17 4.11 2.74 -9.16
N GLY A 18 4.45 3.67 -8.27
CA GLY A 18 3.84 4.98 -8.17
C GLY A 18 3.11 5.20 -6.84
N THR A 19 2.25 6.21 -6.83
CA THR A 19 1.57 6.68 -5.62
C THR A 19 0.05 6.58 -5.80
N LEU A 20 -0.64 6.07 -4.78
CA LEU A 20 -2.09 5.99 -4.69
C LEU A 20 -2.56 6.66 -3.41
N THR A 21 -3.39 7.68 -3.52
CA THR A 21 -4.08 8.26 -2.36
C THR A 21 -5.50 7.72 -2.29
N LEU A 22 -5.83 7.11 -1.15
CA LEU A 22 -7.13 6.60 -0.78
C LEU A 22 -7.77 7.61 0.16
N THR A 23 -8.86 8.24 -0.28
CA THR A 23 -9.72 9.05 0.59
C THR A 23 -10.44 8.13 1.57
N THR A 24 -10.23 8.37 2.86
CA THR A 24 -10.96 7.71 3.96
C THR A 24 -11.86 8.72 4.64
N ASP A 25 -12.75 8.27 5.52
CA ASP A 25 -13.70 9.14 6.22
C ASP A 25 -13.02 10.07 7.23
N THR A 26 -11.79 9.76 7.67
CA THR A 26 -11.05 10.54 8.68
C THR A 26 -9.89 11.30 8.07
N VAL A 27 -8.97 10.61 7.39
CA VAL A 27 -7.75 11.19 6.80
C VAL A 27 -7.27 10.38 5.60
N PRO A 28 -6.74 11.03 4.55
CA PRO A 28 -6.29 10.33 3.36
C PRO A 28 -5.09 9.42 3.67
N LEU A 29 -5.20 8.16 3.26
CA LEU A 29 -4.10 7.20 3.27
C LEU A 29 -3.37 7.26 1.94
N THR A 30 -2.04 7.39 1.97
CA THR A 30 -1.21 7.41 0.76
C THR A 30 -0.35 6.16 0.72
N VAL A 31 -0.40 5.44 -0.40
CA VAL A 31 0.38 4.24 -0.69
C VAL A 31 1.39 4.57 -1.77
N GLU A 32 2.67 4.46 -1.46
CA GLU A 32 3.77 4.65 -2.41
C GLU A 32 4.41 3.29 -2.66
N VAL A 33 4.61 2.91 -3.93
CA VAL A 33 5.27 1.67 -4.34
C VAL A 33 6.42 1.97 -5.29
N THR A 34 7.61 1.51 -4.96
CA THR A 34 8.82 1.66 -5.78
C THR A 34 9.29 0.29 -6.22
N LEU A 35 9.24 0.02 -7.53
CA LEU A 35 9.69 -1.24 -8.11
C LEU A 35 11.22 -1.33 -8.13
N ARG A 36 11.76 -2.45 -7.65
CA ARG A 36 13.17 -2.80 -7.72
C ARG A 36 13.35 -3.88 -8.78
N LYS A 37 13.62 -3.46 -10.02
CA LYS A 37 13.97 -4.38 -11.11
C LYS A 37 15.44 -4.77 -10.99
N ARG A 38 15.72 -6.07 -10.94
CA ARG A 38 17.07 -6.63 -10.92
C ARG A 38 17.18 -7.65 -12.05
N ALA A 39 18.19 -7.54 -12.91
CA ALA A 39 18.28 -8.33 -14.15
C ALA A 39 18.27 -9.86 -13.93
N ASN A 40 18.74 -10.34 -12.77
CA ASN A 40 18.89 -11.77 -12.46
C ASN A 40 18.19 -12.19 -11.16
N TYR A 41 17.33 -11.36 -10.59
CA TYR A 41 16.65 -11.66 -9.32
C TYR A 41 15.13 -11.48 -9.47
N PRO A 42 14.32 -12.16 -8.63
CA PRO A 42 12.88 -11.97 -8.62
C PRO A 42 12.51 -10.49 -8.44
N ASP A 43 11.47 -10.05 -9.13
CA ASP A 43 10.94 -8.69 -9.01
C ASP A 43 10.54 -8.39 -7.56
N ARG A 44 11.09 -7.29 -7.04
CA ARG A 44 10.91 -6.84 -5.67
C ARG A 44 10.37 -5.41 -5.67
N ALA A 45 9.81 -4.96 -4.57
CA ALA A 45 9.36 -3.59 -4.42
C ALA A 45 9.51 -3.10 -2.98
N ASP A 46 9.73 -1.80 -2.83
CA ASP A 46 9.48 -1.12 -1.58
C ASP A 46 8.06 -0.55 -1.61
N ALA A 47 7.36 -0.58 -0.50
CA ALA A 47 6.09 0.10 -0.36
C ALA A 47 6.02 0.88 0.94
N LYS A 48 5.23 1.95 0.94
CA LYS A 48 4.97 2.76 2.12
C LYS A 48 3.50 3.12 2.16
N ILE A 49 2.85 2.87 3.28
CA ILE A 49 1.52 3.38 3.59
C ILE A 49 1.74 4.54 4.56
N SER A 50 1.18 5.71 4.30
CA SER A 50 1.27 6.86 5.20
C SER A 50 -0.08 7.52 5.39
N GLU A 51 -0.40 7.75 6.65
CA GLU A 51 -1.47 8.59 7.13
C GLU A 51 -0.82 9.93 7.55
N SER A 52 -0.84 10.91 6.65
CA SER A 52 -0.18 12.18 6.92
C SER A 52 -0.93 12.95 8.02
N PRO A 53 -0.25 13.53 9.04
CA PRO A 53 1.19 13.47 9.35
C PRO A 53 1.56 12.46 10.46
N LYS A 54 0.63 11.59 10.86
CA LYS A 54 0.71 10.88 12.15
C LYS A 54 1.46 9.55 12.08
N ARG A 55 1.34 8.79 10.99
CA ARG A 55 1.83 7.40 10.92
C ARG A 55 2.29 6.99 9.53
N PHE A 56 3.28 6.11 9.48
CA PHE A 56 3.65 5.41 8.26
C PHE A 56 4.09 3.98 8.55
N LEU A 57 3.74 3.07 7.63
CA LEU A 57 4.19 1.69 7.57
C LEU A 57 5.08 1.53 6.34
N LYS A 58 6.20 0.82 6.45
CA LYS A 58 7.14 0.62 5.34
C LYS A 58 7.46 -0.85 5.13
N PHE A 59 7.33 -1.29 3.88
CA PHE A 59 7.75 -2.58 3.38
C PHE A 59 9.00 -2.37 2.54
N ASN A 60 10.09 -3.08 2.85
CA ASN A 60 11.33 -2.97 2.09
C ASN A 60 11.62 -4.30 1.40
N ASP A 61 12.05 -4.24 0.14
CA ASP A 61 12.47 -5.40 -0.66
C ASP A 61 11.48 -6.57 -0.65
N TRP A 62 10.18 -6.26 -0.72
CA TRP A 62 9.10 -7.24 -0.67
C TRP A 62 8.92 -7.97 -2.01
N PRO A 63 8.57 -9.26 -2.03
CA PRO A 63 8.23 -9.96 -3.27
C PRO A 63 7.01 -9.33 -3.95
N LEU A 64 7.14 -8.97 -5.23
CA LEU A 64 6.05 -8.28 -5.96
C LEU A 64 4.74 -9.10 -6.00
N ARG A 65 4.86 -10.43 -6.00
CA ARG A 65 3.72 -11.37 -6.00
C ARG A 65 2.90 -11.32 -4.72
N GLU A 66 3.55 -11.02 -3.59
CA GLU A 66 2.93 -11.00 -2.25
C GLU A 66 2.53 -9.58 -1.85
N LEU A 67 3.18 -8.56 -2.42
CA LEU A 67 2.99 -7.16 -2.06
C LEU A 67 1.51 -6.74 -2.09
N TYR A 68 0.75 -7.14 -3.12
CA TYR A 68 -0.66 -6.78 -3.21
C TYR A 68 -1.49 -7.35 -2.06
N ALA A 69 -1.27 -8.61 -1.69
CA ALA A 69 -2.03 -9.26 -0.62
C ALA A 69 -1.75 -8.57 0.72
N GLU A 70 -0.47 -8.37 1.02
CA GLU A 70 -0.02 -7.71 2.25
C GLU A 70 -0.56 -6.27 2.34
N LEU A 71 -0.42 -5.48 1.27
CA LEU A 71 -0.95 -4.11 1.24
C LEU A 71 -2.48 -4.08 1.35
N ASN A 72 -3.19 -5.02 0.72
CA ASN A 72 -4.65 -5.06 0.80
C ASN A 72 -5.12 -5.40 2.22
N GLU A 73 -4.47 -6.34 2.90
CA GLU A 73 -4.78 -6.69 4.29
C GLU A 73 -4.51 -5.51 5.22
N ARG A 74 -3.33 -4.88 5.14
CA ARG A 74 -3.02 -3.70 5.97
C ARG A 74 -3.96 -2.53 5.68
N LEU A 75 -4.29 -2.27 4.43
CA LEU A 75 -5.22 -1.19 4.11
C LEU A 75 -6.63 -1.51 4.61
N ASP A 76 -7.08 -2.76 4.56
CA ASP A 76 -8.36 -3.14 5.16
C ASP A 76 -8.34 -3.00 6.69
N GLU A 77 -7.23 -3.31 7.37
CA GLU A 77 -7.02 -3.06 8.81
C GLU A 77 -7.09 -1.57 9.16
N GLU A 78 -6.30 -0.73 8.46
CA GLU A 78 -6.24 0.72 8.67
C GLU A 78 -7.59 1.39 8.37
N LEU A 79 -8.33 0.91 7.36
CA LEU A 79 -9.68 1.40 7.06
C LEU A 79 -10.76 0.87 7.98
N ALA A 80 -10.51 -0.23 8.70
CA ALA A 80 -11.45 -0.81 9.66
C ALA A 80 -11.26 -0.27 11.08
N GLN A 81 -10.13 0.37 11.38
CA GLN A 81 -9.89 1.05 12.65
C GLN A 81 -10.36 2.51 12.55
N PRO A 82 -11.50 2.89 13.16
CA PRO A 82 -11.83 4.29 13.36
C PRO A 82 -10.87 4.89 14.40
N GLY A 83 -9.70 5.34 13.94
CA GLY A 83 -8.74 6.13 14.71
C GLY A 83 -8.15 5.46 15.95
N GLY A 84 -7.62 4.24 15.87
CA GLY A 84 -7.17 3.58 17.10
C GLY A 84 -6.11 2.50 16.97
N ALA A 85 -4.87 2.86 17.31
CA ALA A 85 -4.15 2.17 18.39
C ALA A 85 -2.96 3.01 18.84
N ALA A 86 -3.15 3.81 19.91
CA ALA A 86 -2.17 4.40 20.85
C ALA A 86 -0.77 4.80 20.36
#